data_AF-A0AAU7XG80-F1
#
_entry.id   AF-A0AAU7XG80-F1
#
_cell.length_a   1.000
_cell.length_b   1.000
_cell.length_c   1.000
_cell.angle_alpha   90.00
_cell.angle_beta   90.00
_cell.angle_gamma   90.00
#
_symmetry.space_group_name_H-M   'P 1'
#
loop_
_entity.id
_entity.type
_entity.pdbx_description
1 polymer ?
#
loop_
_entity_poly.entity_id
_entity_poly.type
_entity_poly.pdbx_seq_one_letter_code
_entity_poly.pdbx_strand_id
1 'polypeptide(L)'
;MVAAEPGAPGALAAATRYEVVGTADDVSDLALFPETGRQHQLRVHTRLIGHPILGDRLYDGWPAPRLMLHAYRIAFRHPRRGAVTFEAPLPADFR
;
A
#
# COMPACT_ATOMS: atom_id res chain seq x y z
N MET A 1 -11.94 -7.98 -1.46
CA MET A 1 -11.58 -7.97 -0.02
C MET A 1 -12.36 -6.87 0.67
N VAL A 2 -12.90 -7.15 1.85
CA VAL A 2 -13.56 -6.18 2.74
C VAL A 2 -12.92 -6.27 4.12
N ALA A 3 -13.00 -5.19 4.89
CA ALA A 3 -12.66 -5.24 6.30
C ALA A 3 -13.66 -6.16 7.01
N ALA A 4 -13.16 -6.99 7.92
CA ALA A 4 -14.00 -7.88 8.73
C ALA A 4 -13.87 -7.49 10.19
N GLU A 5 -14.95 -7.69 10.94
CA GLU A 5 -14.92 -7.52 12.40
C GLU A 5 -13.90 -8.48 13.04
N PRO A 6 -13.25 -8.08 14.14
CA PRO A 6 -12.34 -8.95 14.87
C PRO A 6 -13.00 -10.28 15.25
N GLY A 7 -12.38 -11.39 14.84
CA GLY A 7 -12.87 -12.75 15.15
C GLY A 7 -13.93 -13.31 14.19
N ALA A 8 -14.31 -12.58 13.13
CA ALA A 8 -15.25 -13.08 12.14
C ALA A 8 -14.74 -14.39 11.47
N PRO A 9 -15.60 -15.42 11.29
CA PRO A 9 -15.21 -16.66 10.61
C PRO A 9 -14.64 -16.41 9.22
N GLY A 10 -13.44 -16.93 8.94
CA GLY A 10 -12.75 -16.75 7.66
C GLY A 10 -11.99 -15.43 7.50
N ALA A 11 -12.00 -14.55 8.51
CA ALA A 11 -11.17 -13.34 8.51
C ALA A 11 -9.67 -13.71 8.58
N LEU A 12 -8.87 -13.02 7.77
CA LEU A 12 -7.42 -13.17 7.77
C LEU A 12 -6.80 -11.94 8.42
N ALA A 13 -5.91 -12.15 9.39
CA ALA A 13 -5.13 -11.07 9.98
C ALA A 13 -4.29 -10.37 8.90
N ALA A 14 -4.31 -9.03 8.96
CA ALA A 14 -3.59 -8.15 8.06
C ALA A 14 -2.97 -6.98 8.84
N ALA A 15 -1.70 -6.68 8.60
CA ALA A 15 -0.97 -5.61 9.27
C ALA A 15 -0.12 -4.83 8.27
N THR A 16 -0.19 -3.50 8.36
CA THR A 16 0.58 -2.55 7.55
C THR A 16 1.05 -1.44 8.45
N ARG A 17 2.36 -1.22 8.55
CA ARG A 17 2.89 0.04 9.08
C ARG A 17 2.95 1.07 7.96
N TYR A 18 2.79 2.34 8.30
CA TYR A 18 2.94 3.42 7.33
C TYR A 18 3.65 4.61 7.95
N GLU A 19 4.24 5.42 7.09
CA GLU A 19 4.86 6.69 7.43
C GLU A 19 4.37 7.74 6.43
N VAL A 20 4.01 8.93 6.92
CA VAL A 20 3.73 10.08 6.07
C VAL A 20 5.07 10.68 5.65
N VAL A 21 5.36 10.67 4.35
CA VAL A 21 6.64 11.18 3.80
C VAL A 21 6.48 12.52 3.09
N GLY A 22 5.25 12.93 2.82
CA GLY A 22 4.92 14.22 2.20
C GLY A 22 3.42 14.52 2.33
N THR A 23 3.08 15.80 2.28
CA THR A 23 1.70 16.29 2.29
C THR A 23 1.59 17.49 1.37
N ALA A 24 0.55 17.54 0.54
CA ALA A 24 0.25 18.68 -0.32
C ALA A 24 -1.26 18.78 -0.50
N ASP A 25 -1.83 19.98 -0.33
CA ASP A 25 -3.27 20.22 -0.42
C ASP A 25 -4.09 19.14 0.34
N ASP A 26 -4.94 18.42 -0.38
CA ASP A 26 -5.81 17.36 0.16
C ASP A 26 -5.21 15.94 -0.01
N VAL A 27 -3.91 15.81 -0.31
CA VAL A 27 -3.24 14.53 -0.55
C VAL A 27 -2.02 14.34 0.35
N SER A 28 -1.66 13.08 0.58
CA SER A 28 -0.49 12.69 1.38
C SER A 28 0.26 11.55 0.71
N ASP A 29 1.58 11.68 0.67
CA ASP A 29 2.46 10.61 0.23
C ASP A 29 2.75 9.69 1.42
N LEU A 30 2.42 8.41 1.25
CA LEU A 30 2.61 7.40 2.27
C LEU A 30 3.67 6.39 1.85
N ALA A 31 4.68 6.20 2.69
CA ALA A 31 5.51 5.01 2.65
C ALA A 31 4.76 3.88 3.37
N LEU A 32 4.42 2.82 2.66
CA LEU A 32 3.64 1.69 3.16
C LEU A 32 4.53 0.46 3.34
N PHE A 33 4.49 -0.15 4.52
CA PHE A 33 5.25 -1.33 4.91
C PHE A 33 4.29 -2.47 5.28
N PRO A 34 3.82 -3.27 4.30
CA PRO A 34 2.97 -4.42 4.57
C PRO A 34 3.77 -5.50 5.33
N GLU A 35 3.31 -5.86 6.53
CA GLU A 35 3.87 -6.98 7.32
C GLU A 35 3.23 -8.31 6.93
N THR A 36 2.06 -8.24 6.30
CA THR A 36 1.35 -9.34 5.65
C THR A 36 1.05 -9.02 4.18
N GLY A 37 0.79 -10.04 3.36
CA GLY A 37 0.57 -9.89 1.91
C GLY A 37 -0.84 -10.23 1.43
N ARG A 38 -1.90 -9.72 2.08
CA ARG A 38 -3.29 -10.04 1.69
C ARG A 38 -3.68 -9.29 0.40
N GLN A 39 -4.54 -9.90 -0.42
CA GLN A 39 -5.03 -9.29 -1.67
C GLN A 39 -5.65 -7.90 -1.42
N HIS A 40 -5.15 -6.84 -2.07
CA HIS A 40 -5.63 -5.46 -1.88
C HIS A 40 -5.45 -4.90 -0.46
N GLN A 41 -4.63 -5.51 0.41
CA GLN A 41 -4.46 -5.09 1.79
C GLN A 41 -4.20 -3.58 1.96
N LEU A 42 -3.21 -3.05 1.23
CA LEU A 42 -2.85 -1.63 1.31
C LEU A 42 -4.00 -0.71 0.90
N ARG A 43 -4.74 -1.09 -0.13
CA ARG A 43 -5.88 -0.35 -0.67
C ARG A 43 -7.04 -0.29 0.34
N VAL A 44 -7.33 -1.42 0.98
CA VAL A 44 -8.36 -1.49 2.03
C VAL A 44 -7.92 -0.71 3.27
N HIS A 45 -6.68 -0.91 3.75
CA HIS A 45 -6.18 -0.27 4.96
C HIS A 45 -6.16 1.27 4.86
N THR A 46 -5.68 1.79 3.74
CA THR A 46 -5.63 3.24 3.49
C THR A 46 -7.03 3.85 3.39
N ARG A 47 -7.98 3.17 2.74
CA ARG A 47 -9.41 3.55 2.81
C ARG A 47 -9.96 3.55 4.24
N LEU A 48 -9.67 2.53 5.04
CA LEU A 48 -10.20 2.40 6.41
C LEU A 48 -9.75 3.54 7.33
N ILE A 49 -8.55 4.09 7.11
CA ILE A 49 -8.05 5.25 7.86
C ILE A 49 -8.47 6.59 7.24
N GLY A 50 -9.35 6.59 6.23
CA GLY A 50 -9.87 7.80 5.60
C GLY A 50 -8.98 8.38 4.48
N HIS A 51 -7.94 7.68 4.06
CA HIS A 51 -6.99 8.13 3.02
C HIS A 51 -6.95 7.15 1.83
N PRO A 52 -8.06 6.95 1.08
CA PRO A 52 -8.06 6.02 -0.04
C PRO A 52 -7.05 6.42 -1.12
N ILE A 53 -6.41 5.43 -1.75
CA ILE A 53 -5.35 5.65 -2.74
C ILE A 53 -5.94 6.30 -4.00
N LEU A 54 -5.27 7.34 -4.51
CA LEU A 54 -5.66 7.99 -5.77
C LEU A 54 -5.71 6.99 -6.94
N GLY A 55 -6.74 7.13 -7.78
CA GLY A 55 -7.01 6.23 -8.91
C GLY A 55 -7.52 4.84 -8.52
N ASP A 56 -7.77 4.59 -7.24
CA ASP A 56 -8.37 3.34 -6.78
C ASP A 56 -9.89 3.29 -7.04
N ARG A 57 -10.27 2.70 -8.17
CA ARG A 57 -11.68 2.56 -8.59
C ARG A 57 -12.51 1.60 -7.72
N LEU A 58 -11.89 0.79 -6.86
CA LEU A 58 -12.61 -0.18 -6.02
C LEU A 58 -12.79 0.30 -4.57
N TYR A 59 -11.91 1.19 -4.11
CA TYR A 59 -11.83 1.58 -2.70
C TYR A 59 -11.98 3.09 -2.49
N ASP A 60 -12.84 3.73 -3.28
CA ASP A 60 -13.26 5.14 -3.17
C ASP A 60 -12.10 6.14 -3.31
N GLY A 61 -11.09 5.79 -4.09
CA GLY A 61 -10.00 6.69 -4.44
C GLY A 61 -10.46 7.81 -5.36
N TRP A 62 -9.99 9.04 -5.12
CA TRP A 62 -10.23 10.14 -6.06
C TRP A 62 -9.64 9.84 -7.44
N PRO A 63 -10.22 10.39 -8.52
CA PRO A 63 -9.76 10.11 -9.87
C PRO A 63 -8.27 10.45 -10.08
N ALA A 64 -7.55 9.52 -10.70
CA ALA A 64 -6.19 9.72 -11.17
C ALA A 64 -5.96 8.84 -12.42
N PRO A 65 -4.92 9.10 -13.23
CA PRO A 65 -4.65 8.33 -14.46
C PRO A 65 -4.58 6.80 -14.25
N ARG A 66 -4.09 6.37 -13.09
CA ARG A 66 -4.06 4.97 -12.64
C ARG A 66 -4.03 4.88 -11.13
N LEU A 67 -4.05 3.66 -10.59
CA LEU A 67 -3.80 3.42 -9.18
C LEU A 67 -2.42 3.94 -8.78
N MET A 68 -2.39 4.93 -7.90
CA MET A 68 -1.18 5.55 -7.36
C MET A 68 -0.60 4.74 -6.21
N LEU A 69 -0.34 3.47 -6.48
CA LEU A 69 0.38 2.54 -5.61
C LEU A 69 1.56 1.96 -6.37
N HIS A 70 2.77 2.09 -5.80
CA HIS A 70 4.02 1.65 -6.43
C HIS A 70 4.85 0.80 -5.47
N ALA A 71 5.32 -0.35 -5.95
CA ALA A 71 6.24 -1.20 -5.19
C ALA A 71 7.67 -0.64 -5.32
N TYR A 72 7.97 0.38 -4.52
CA TYR A 72 9.23 1.13 -4.61
C TYR A 72 10.47 0.28 -4.28
N ARG A 73 10.41 -0.55 -3.24
CA ARG A 73 11.58 -1.30 -2.75
C ARG A 73 11.19 -2.68 -2.26
N ILE A 74 12.05 -3.66 -2.54
CA ILE A 74 11.98 -5.00 -1.95
C ILE A 74 13.35 -5.39 -1.39
N ALA A 75 13.37 -5.89 -0.16
CA ALA A 75 14.56 -6.41 0.51
C ALA A 75 14.27 -7.82 1.01
N PHE A 76 15.17 -8.75 0.72
CA PHE A 76 15.03 -10.15 1.13
C PHE A 76 16.38 -10.87 1.15
N ARG A 77 16.41 -12.05 1.76
CA ARG A 77 17.58 -12.92 1.71
C ARG A 77 17.54 -13.77 0.44
N HIS A 78 18.38 -13.45 -0.52
CA HIS A 78 18.52 -14.22 -1.75
C HIS A 78 19.16 -15.59 -1.44
N PRO A 79 18.64 -16.71 -1.97
CA PRO A 79 19.12 -18.06 -1.65
C PRO A 79 20.62 -18.30 -1.87
N ARG A 80 21.25 -17.53 -2.76
CA ARG A 80 22.68 -17.64 -3.10
C ARG A 80 23.54 -16.44 -2.77
N ARG A 81 22.94 -15.26 -2.56
CA ARG A 81 23.67 -13.97 -2.49
C ARG A 81 23.62 -13.34 -1.09
N GLY A 82 22.89 -13.93 -0.16
CA GLY A 82 22.65 -13.31 1.14
C GLY A 82 21.64 -12.17 1.04
N ALA A 83 21.75 -11.16 1.91
CA ALA A 83 20.84 -10.02 1.91
C ALA A 83 20.99 -9.20 0.61
N VAL A 84 19.87 -8.97 -0.08
CA VAL A 84 19.81 -8.14 -1.29
C VAL A 84 18.66 -7.15 -1.18
N THR A 85 18.79 -6.01 -1.85
CA THR A 85 17.76 -4.98 -1.97
C THR A 85 17.65 -4.56 -3.43
N PHE A 86 16.43 -4.39 -3.90
CA PHE A 86 16.12 -3.86 -5.23
C PHE A 86 15.17 -2.68 -5.09
N GLU A 87 15.39 -1.65 -5.89
CA GLU A 87 14.56 -0.46 -5.94
C GLU A 87 14.06 -0.24 -7.37
N ALA A 88 12.79 0.15 -7.48
CA ALA A 88 12.18 0.57 -8.72
C ALA A 88 11.90 2.08 -8.60
N PRO A 89 12.52 2.93 -9.45
CA PRO A 89 12.32 4.37 -9.38
C PRO A 89 10.84 4.72 -9.50
N LEU A 90 10.45 5.84 -8.87
CA LEU A 90 9.08 6.31 -8.98
C LEU A 90 8.72 6.55 -10.46
N PRO A 91 7.58 6.02 -10.92
CA PRO A 91 7.08 6.30 -12.26
C PRO A 91 6.86 7.80 -12.48
N ALA A 92 7.01 8.26 -13.73
CA ALA A 92 6.93 9.69 -14.06
C ALA A 92 5.55 10.32 -13.78
N ASP A 93 4.51 9.50 -13.64
CA ASP A 93 3.13 9.89 -13.36
C ASP A 93 2.80 9.98 -11.85
N PHE A 94 3.80 9.83 -10.97
CA PHE A 94 3.71 10.06 -9.52
C PHE A 94 4.15 11.51 -9.15
N ARG A 95 3.91 12.47 -10.03
CA ARG A 95 4.30 13.87 -9.86
C ARG A 95 3.08 14.77 -9.69
#